data_AF-A0A1S4DIG3-F1
#
_entry.id   AF-A0A1S4DIG3-F1
#
_cell.length_a   1.000
_cell.length_b   1.000
_cell.length_c   1.000
_cell.angle_alpha   90.00
_cell.angle_beta   90.00
_cell.angle_gamma   90.00
#
_symmetry.space_group_name_H-M   'P 1'
#
loop_
_entity.id
_entity.type
_entity.pdbx_description
1 polymer ?
#
loop_
_entity_poly.entity_id
_entity_poly.type
_entity_poly.pdbx_seq_one_letter_code
_entity_poly.pdbx_strand_id
1 'polypeptide(L)'
;MNVLKHSFISWLVMRKKLLTKDRTLKMKITEDSDCMLCVGNTESIEHLFFECTYSRLCLAEVLKWLGMNIQNMEVTGIWRRMTRIAKGKIERSFTKAVLAAVIYHIWKARNESIWRKRVPRPQVVLEQIQHACKYRCLEIIQKKKSKGNMS
;
A
#
# COMPACT_ATOMS: atom_id res chain seq x y z
N MET A 1 6.96 -17.18 -7.95
CA MET A 1 5.63 -17.28 -8.56
C MET A 1 4.92 -15.95 -8.33
N ASN A 2 4.62 -15.19 -9.39
CA ASN A 2 3.91 -13.90 -9.31
C ASN A 2 2.75 -14.03 -8.31
N VAL A 3 2.76 -13.27 -7.22
CA VAL A 3 1.53 -13.07 -6.46
C VAL A 3 0.67 -12.15 -7.32
N LEU A 4 0.02 -12.73 -8.33
CA LEU A 4 -0.87 -12.08 -9.29
C LEU A 4 -1.88 -11.17 -8.58
N LYS A 5 -2.25 -11.51 -7.34
CA LYS A 5 -3.12 -10.72 -6.46
C LYS A 5 -2.56 -9.31 -6.16
N HIS A 6 -1.27 -9.15 -5.89
CA HIS A 6 -0.69 -7.85 -5.50
C HIS A 6 -0.52 -6.94 -6.73
N SER A 7 -0.05 -7.48 -7.85
CA SER A 7 0.10 -6.71 -9.10
C SER A 7 -1.25 -6.34 -9.72
N PHE A 8 -2.23 -7.25 -9.69
CA PHE A 8 -3.58 -6.99 -10.19
C PHE A 8 -4.36 -6.00 -9.30
N ILE A 9 -4.26 -6.12 -7.97
CA ILE A 9 -4.94 -5.18 -7.06
C ILE A 9 -4.24 -3.83 -7.05
N SER A 10 -2.90 -3.76 -7.11
CA SER A 10 -2.20 -2.48 -7.32
C SER A 10 -2.58 -1.84 -8.67
N TRP A 11 -2.75 -2.64 -9.72
CA TRP A 11 -3.25 -2.18 -11.01
C TRP A 11 -4.72 -1.69 -10.93
N LEU A 12 -5.59 -2.37 -10.19
CA LEU A 12 -6.97 -1.91 -9.94
C LEU A 12 -7.01 -0.62 -9.11
N VAL A 13 -6.14 -0.48 -8.12
CA VAL A 13 -6.00 0.75 -7.32
C VAL A 13 -5.52 1.89 -8.20
N MET A 14 -4.45 1.68 -8.99
CA MET A 14 -3.92 2.71 -9.90
C MET A 14 -4.93 3.11 -10.99
N ARG A 15 -5.80 2.21 -11.44
CA ARG A 15 -6.87 2.52 -12.41
C ARG A 15 -8.10 3.18 -11.80
N LYS A 16 -8.06 3.58 -10.51
CA LYS A 16 -9.23 4.04 -9.75
C LYS A 16 -10.40 3.06 -9.88
N LYS A 17 -10.17 1.76 -10.06
CA LYS A 17 -11.23 0.73 -10.20
C LYS A 17 -11.62 0.09 -8.87
N LEU A 18 -11.09 0.60 -7.76
CA LEU A 18 -11.44 0.17 -6.41
C LEU A 18 -12.90 0.52 -6.10
N LEU A 19 -13.63 -0.41 -5.50
CA LEU A 19 -14.92 -0.16 -4.87
C LEU A 19 -14.67 0.51 -3.51
N THR A 20 -14.42 1.83 -3.54
CA THR A 20 -14.50 2.67 -2.34
C THR A 20 -15.94 2.87 -1.93
N LYS A 21 -16.18 3.23 -0.66
CA LYS A 21 -17.54 3.52 -0.17
C LYS A 21 -18.20 4.65 -0.96
N ASP A 22 -17.44 5.64 -1.43
CA ASP A 22 -17.92 6.67 -2.39
C ASP A 22 -18.55 6.07 -3.67
N ARG A 23 -18.00 4.97 -4.19
CA ARG A 23 -18.58 4.27 -5.35
C ARG A 23 -19.77 3.39 -4.99
N THR A 24 -19.76 2.77 -3.83
CA THR A 24 -20.91 1.97 -3.37
C THR A 24 -22.09 2.87 -3.00
N LEU A 25 -21.83 4.09 -2.51
CA LEU A 25 -22.84 5.16 -2.32
C LEU A 25 -23.45 5.59 -3.65
N LYS A 26 -22.63 5.87 -4.67
CA LYS A 26 -23.11 6.16 -6.04
C LYS A 26 -23.91 5.02 -6.66
N MET A 27 -23.67 3.78 -6.22
CA MET A 27 -24.43 2.59 -6.62
C MET A 27 -25.58 2.23 -5.67
N LYS A 28 -25.89 3.07 -4.66
CA LYS A 28 -26.94 2.84 -3.63
C LYS A 28 -26.81 1.52 -2.86
N ILE A 29 -25.59 0.99 -2.73
CA ILE A 29 -25.31 -0.27 -2.03
C ILE A 29 -25.20 -0.07 -0.50
N THR A 30 -24.87 1.15 -0.06
CA THR A 30 -24.80 1.50 1.37
C THR A 30 -25.07 2.98 1.59
N GLU A 31 -25.68 3.32 2.73
CA GLU A 31 -25.91 4.70 3.19
C GLU A 31 -24.75 5.23 4.07
N ASP A 32 -23.87 4.34 4.53
CA ASP A 32 -22.74 4.67 5.40
C ASP A 32 -21.50 5.06 4.57
N SER A 33 -21.15 6.34 4.64
CA SER A 33 -20.00 6.93 3.95
C SER A 33 -18.69 6.89 4.74
N ASP A 34 -18.73 6.48 6.00
CA ASP A 34 -17.64 6.70 6.94
C ASP A 34 -16.47 5.76 6.67
N CYS A 35 -15.27 6.28 6.83
CA CYS A 35 -14.05 5.51 6.77
C CYS A 35 -13.99 4.52 7.92
N MET A 36 -13.91 3.23 7.62
CA MET A 36 -13.83 2.19 8.66
C MET A 36 -12.45 2.09 9.32
N LEU A 37 -11.46 2.87 8.86
CA LEU A 37 -10.10 2.88 9.40
C LEU A 37 -9.83 4.07 10.34
N CYS A 38 -10.65 5.12 10.29
CA CYS A 38 -10.49 6.28 11.15
C CYS A 38 -11.84 6.92 11.48
N VAL A 39 -11.89 7.69 12.56
CA VAL A 39 -13.14 8.33 13.00
C VAL A 39 -13.35 9.67 12.29
N GLY A 40 -14.61 9.96 11.91
CA GLY A 40 -15.06 11.30 11.55
C GLY A 40 -14.76 11.79 10.13
N ASN A 41 -14.45 10.90 9.19
CA ASN A 41 -14.19 11.26 7.79
C ASN A 41 -14.89 10.31 6.82
N THR A 42 -15.45 10.86 5.73
CA THR A 42 -16.00 10.08 4.62
C THR A 42 -14.89 9.38 3.84
N GLU A 43 -15.11 8.14 3.46
CA GLU A 43 -14.16 7.34 2.70
C GLU A 43 -14.19 7.68 1.20
N SER A 44 -13.14 8.36 0.73
CA SER A 44 -12.77 8.50 -0.68
C SER A 44 -11.43 7.81 -0.96
N ILE A 45 -11.01 7.72 -2.24
CA ILE A 45 -9.67 7.21 -2.59
C ILE A 45 -8.61 8.17 -2.04
N GLU A 46 -8.86 9.46 -2.21
CA GLU A 46 -8.08 10.58 -1.70
C GLU A 46 -7.93 10.43 -0.19
N HIS A 47 -9.04 10.29 0.54
CA HIS A 47 -8.98 10.07 1.98
C HIS A 47 -8.24 8.78 2.34
N LEU A 48 -8.63 7.63 1.79
CA LEU A 48 -8.11 6.33 2.21
C LEU A 48 -6.59 6.22 2.05
N PHE A 49 -6.01 6.71 0.96
CA PHE A 49 -4.57 6.57 0.69
C PHE A 49 -3.76 7.81 1.04
N PHE A 50 -4.42 8.97 1.15
CA PHE A 50 -3.76 10.24 1.34
C PHE A 50 -4.12 10.86 2.69
N GLU A 51 -5.38 11.04 3.05
CA GLU A 51 -5.75 11.84 4.24
C GLU A 51 -6.12 11.03 5.48
N CYS A 52 -6.19 9.70 5.41
CA CYS A 52 -6.59 8.86 6.52
C CYS A 52 -5.48 8.81 7.58
N THR A 53 -5.84 9.08 8.84
CA THR A 53 -4.92 9.01 9.99
C THR A 53 -4.28 7.63 10.11
N TYR A 54 -5.07 6.57 9.97
CA TYR A 54 -4.59 5.20 9.99
C TYR A 54 -3.57 4.90 8.89
N SER A 55 -3.87 5.33 7.66
CA SER A 55 -2.98 5.14 6.52
C SER A 55 -1.66 5.91 6.70
N ARG A 56 -1.71 7.11 7.28
CA ARG A 56 -0.50 7.87 7.65
C ARG A 56 0.36 7.14 8.67
N LEU A 57 -0.24 6.52 9.69
CA LEU A 57 0.49 5.73 10.67
C LEU A 57 1.17 4.51 10.02
N CYS A 58 0.46 3.79 9.15
CA CYS A 58 1.05 2.68 8.40
C CYS A 58 2.23 3.13 7.55
N LEU A 59 2.09 4.28 6.87
CA LEU A 59 3.16 4.83 6.05
C LEU A 59 4.35 5.31 6.89
N ALA A 60 4.13 5.90 8.05
CA ALA A 60 5.20 6.31 8.97
C ALA A 60 6.03 5.11 9.45
N GLU A 61 5.37 3.99 9.81
CA GLU A 61 6.05 2.75 10.18
C GLU A 61 6.90 2.19 9.03
N VAL A 62 6.37 2.25 7.80
CA VAL A 62 7.11 1.83 6.60
C VAL A 62 8.31 2.73 6.32
N LEU A 63 8.15 4.05 6.43
CA LEU A 63 9.25 4.99 6.24
C LEU A 63 10.35 4.81 7.28
N LYS A 64 9.97 4.62 8.54
CA LYS A 64 10.88 4.28 9.65
C LYS A 64 11.65 3.00 9.35
N TRP A 65 10.95 1.95 8.91
CA TRP A 65 11.58 0.70 8.51
C TRP A 65 12.56 0.86 7.34
N LEU A 66 12.24 1.71 6.37
CA LEU A 66 13.13 2.03 5.24
C LEU A 66 14.29 2.97 5.60
N GLY A 67 14.37 3.47 6.84
CA GLY A 67 15.35 4.48 7.24
C GLY A 67 15.16 5.83 6.52
N MET A 68 13.96 6.11 5.99
CA MET A 68 13.66 7.34 5.27
C MET A 68 13.09 8.39 6.22
N ASN A 69 13.87 9.43 6.49
CA ASN A 69 13.40 10.57 7.28
C ASN A 69 12.66 11.59 6.38
N ILE A 70 11.35 11.35 6.16
CA ILE A 70 10.49 12.28 5.44
C ILE A 70 9.68 13.09 6.45
N GLN A 71 10.11 14.33 6.72
CA GLN A 71 9.50 15.20 7.73
C GLN A 71 8.11 15.74 7.32
N ASN A 72 7.85 15.89 6.02
CA ASN A 72 6.57 16.36 5.52
C ASN A 72 5.73 15.19 4.99
N MET A 73 4.77 14.72 5.78
CA MET A 73 3.85 13.63 5.42
C MET A 73 2.72 14.07 4.48
N GLU A 74 2.76 15.31 3.95
CA GLU A 74 1.79 15.78 2.97
C GLU A 74 1.69 14.82 1.78
N VAL A 75 0.47 14.38 1.56
CA VAL A 75 0.30 12.99 1.15
C VAL A 75 0.28 12.88 -0.37
N THR A 76 -0.07 13.97 -1.05
CA THR A 76 0.06 14.15 -2.49
C THR A 76 1.52 14.06 -2.98
N GLY A 77 2.49 14.31 -2.09
CA GLY A 77 3.92 14.37 -2.41
C GLY A 77 4.75 13.16 -1.98
N ILE A 78 4.28 12.37 -1.01
CA ILE A 78 5.11 11.35 -0.33
C ILE A 78 5.56 10.23 -1.28
N TRP A 79 4.66 9.73 -2.13
CA TRP A 79 4.94 8.71 -3.14
C TRP A 79 6.02 9.16 -4.12
N ARG A 80 5.89 10.40 -4.60
CA ARG A 80 6.87 11.02 -5.51
C ARG A 80 8.22 11.19 -4.83
N ARG A 81 8.23 11.62 -3.57
CA ARG A 81 9.46 11.82 -2.78
C ARG A 81 10.18 10.49 -2.52
N MET A 82 9.47 9.43 -2.13
CA MET A 82 10.04 8.09 -1.98
C MET A 82 10.72 7.62 -3.26
N THR A 83 10.06 7.78 -4.42
CA THR A 83 10.68 7.39 -5.71
C THR A 83 11.89 8.25 -6.10
N ARG A 84 11.98 9.51 -5.63
CA ARG A 84 13.10 10.42 -5.90
C ARG A 84 14.32 10.11 -5.04
N ILE A 85 14.10 9.68 -3.79
CA ILE A 85 15.18 9.28 -2.87
C ILE A 85 15.89 8.03 -3.38
N ALA A 86 15.16 7.10 -4.00
CA ALA A 86 15.70 5.86 -4.53
C ALA A 86 16.70 6.08 -5.69
N LYS A 87 17.95 5.69 -5.46
CA LYS A 87 19.07 5.83 -6.41
C LYS A 87 19.27 4.52 -7.19
N GLY A 88 19.30 4.62 -8.53
CA GLY A 88 19.52 3.47 -9.40
C GLY A 88 18.30 2.55 -9.61
N LYS A 89 18.46 1.59 -10.51
CA LYS A 89 17.34 0.76 -11.03
C LYS A 89 16.74 -0.17 -9.97
N ILE A 90 17.59 -0.73 -9.10
CA ILE A 90 17.18 -1.72 -8.10
C ILE A 90 16.39 -1.02 -6.98
N GLU A 91 16.91 0.06 -6.39
CA GLU A 91 16.22 0.79 -5.32
C GLU A 91 14.88 1.36 -5.79
N ARG A 92 14.82 1.89 -7.03
CA ARG A 92 13.55 2.37 -7.60
C ARG A 92 12.54 1.25 -7.76
N SER A 93 12.99 0.07 -8.20
CA SER A 93 12.12 -1.11 -8.33
C SER A 93 11.61 -1.58 -6.97
N PHE A 94 12.49 -1.62 -5.95
CA PHE A 94 12.14 -1.97 -4.58
C PHE A 94 11.16 -0.95 -3.97
N THR A 95 11.42 0.34 -4.14
CA THR A 95 10.55 1.42 -3.65
C THR A 95 9.15 1.31 -4.27
N LYS A 96 9.06 1.11 -5.60
CA LYS A 96 7.77 0.85 -6.27
C LYS A 96 7.07 -0.39 -5.71
N ALA A 97 7.81 -1.42 -5.34
CA ALA A 97 7.26 -2.63 -4.74
C ALA A 97 6.67 -2.37 -3.35
N VAL A 98 7.39 -1.63 -2.50
CA VAL A 98 6.93 -1.25 -1.16
C VAL A 98 5.68 -0.38 -1.27
N LEU A 99 5.71 0.62 -2.14
CA LEU A 99 4.56 1.49 -2.45
C LEU A 99 3.33 0.66 -2.87
N ALA A 100 3.48 -0.28 -3.79
CA ALA A 100 2.40 -1.18 -4.18
C ALA A 100 1.88 -2.03 -3.01
N ALA A 101 2.77 -2.53 -2.15
CA ALA A 101 2.40 -3.31 -0.98
C ALA A 101 1.62 -2.48 0.05
N VAL A 102 2.04 -1.23 0.32
CA VAL A 102 1.34 -0.30 1.21
C VAL A 102 -0.11 -0.09 0.77
N ILE A 103 -0.31 0.25 -0.51
CA ILE A 103 -1.64 0.40 -1.11
C ILE A 103 -2.48 -0.86 -0.89
N TYR A 104 -1.92 -2.02 -1.21
CA TYR A 104 -2.63 -3.29 -1.13
C TYR A 104 -3.06 -3.61 0.30
N HIS A 105 -2.14 -3.50 1.27
CA HIS A 105 -2.42 -3.87 2.64
C HIS A 105 -3.30 -2.85 3.37
N ILE A 106 -3.27 -1.56 3.01
CA ILE A 106 -4.26 -0.57 3.48
C ILE A 106 -5.66 -0.95 2.97
N TRP A 107 -5.80 -1.25 1.68
CA TRP A 107 -7.09 -1.67 1.13
C TRP A 107 -7.59 -2.97 1.77
N LYS A 108 -6.68 -3.94 2.00
CA LYS A 108 -7.00 -5.19 2.69
C LYS A 108 -7.46 -4.92 4.12
N ALA A 109 -6.74 -4.08 4.87
CA ALA A 109 -7.12 -3.68 6.23
C ALA A 109 -8.51 -3.02 6.24
N ARG A 110 -8.78 -2.11 5.31
CA ARG A 110 -10.11 -1.49 5.15
C ARG A 110 -11.20 -2.53 4.96
N ASN A 111 -10.98 -3.50 4.08
CA ASN A 111 -11.96 -4.56 3.84
C ASN A 111 -12.14 -5.43 5.08
N GLU A 112 -11.07 -5.84 5.74
CA GLU A 112 -11.15 -6.58 7.00
C GLU A 112 -11.94 -5.81 8.06
N SER A 113 -11.77 -4.48 8.16
CA SER A 113 -12.55 -3.63 9.06
C SER A 113 -14.03 -3.61 8.71
N ILE A 114 -14.40 -3.65 7.43
CA ILE A 114 -15.81 -3.74 7.01
C ILE A 114 -16.41 -5.09 7.38
N TRP A 115 -15.73 -6.18 7.02
CA TRP A 115 -16.26 -7.55 7.16
C TRP A 115 -16.20 -8.08 8.58
N ARG A 116 -15.14 -7.75 9.33
CA ARG A 116 -14.86 -8.29 10.67
C ARG A 116 -15.03 -7.25 11.78
N LYS A 117 -15.42 -6.02 11.44
CA LYS A 117 -15.60 -4.90 12.38
C LYS A 117 -14.38 -4.66 13.29
N ARG A 118 -13.19 -4.92 12.76
CA ARG A 118 -11.91 -4.77 13.48
C ARG A 118 -10.85 -4.12 12.61
N VAL A 119 -10.28 -3.03 13.11
CA VAL A 119 -9.13 -2.37 12.48
C VAL A 119 -7.84 -3.07 12.92
N PRO A 120 -7.04 -3.64 12.00
CA PRO A 120 -5.74 -4.22 12.35
C PRO A 120 -4.79 -3.11 12.85
N ARG A 121 -3.79 -3.47 13.65
CA ARG A 121 -2.79 -2.49 14.09
C ARG A 121 -1.84 -2.13 12.94
N PRO A 122 -1.35 -0.88 12.82
CA PRO A 122 -0.38 -0.50 11.80
C PRO A 122 0.87 -1.40 11.75
N GLN A 123 1.33 -1.89 12.89
CA GLN A 123 2.47 -2.81 12.99
C GLN A 123 2.20 -4.15 12.28
N VAL A 124 0.98 -4.68 12.37
CA VAL A 124 0.58 -5.90 11.65
C VAL A 124 0.58 -5.66 10.14
N VAL A 125 0.16 -4.47 9.70
CA VAL A 125 0.25 -4.08 8.28
C VAL A 125 1.70 -3.98 7.83
N LEU A 126 2.59 -3.39 8.65
CA LEU A 126 4.03 -3.34 8.37
C LEU A 126 4.63 -4.74 8.22
N GLU A 127 4.37 -5.66 9.15
CA GLU A 127 4.86 -7.05 9.09
C GLU A 127 4.44 -7.74 7.79
N GLN A 128 3.18 -7.57 7.38
CA GLN A 128 2.67 -8.11 6.12
C GLN A 128 3.40 -7.52 4.90
N ILE A 129 3.68 -6.22 4.91
CA ILE A 129 4.44 -5.53 3.86
C ILE A 129 5.88 -6.06 3.82
N GLN A 130 6.54 -6.18 4.97
CA GLN A 130 7.91 -6.71 5.08
C GLN A 130 7.99 -8.13 4.52
N HIS A 131 7.05 -8.99 4.87
CA HIS A 131 6.95 -10.34 4.32
C HIS A 131 6.79 -10.31 2.79
N ALA A 132 5.85 -9.51 2.26
CA ALA A 132 5.64 -9.38 0.82
C ALA A 132 6.90 -8.88 0.09
N CYS A 133 7.63 -7.93 0.67
CA CYS A 133 8.88 -7.43 0.12
C CYS A 133 10.02 -8.45 0.18
N LYS A 134 10.15 -9.21 1.27
CA LYS A 134 11.17 -10.27 1.42
C LYS A 134 11.04 -11.34 0.33
N TYR A 135 9.83 -11.85 0.10
CA TYR A 135 9.58 -12.82 -0.97
C TYR A 135 9.95 -12.26 -2.34
N ARG A 136 9.60 -11.00 -2.62
CA ARG A 136 9.93 -10.36 -3.90
C ARG A 136 11.45 -10.16 -4.08
N CYS A 137 12.19 -9.81 -3.03
CA CYS A 137 13.64 -9.72 -3.08
C CYS A 137 14.28 -11.09 -3.37
N LEU A 138 13.81 -12.15 -2.69
CA LEU A 138 14.28 -13.52 -2.92
C LEU A 138 14.04 -13.98 -4.37
N GLU A 139 12.88 -13.68 -4.93
CA GLU A 139 12.58 -13.98 -6.35
C GLU A 139 13.52 -13.26 -7.32
N ILE A 140 13.85 -11.99 -7.05
CA ILE A 140 14.77 -11.21 -7.89
C ILE A 140 16.19 -11.79 -7.81
N ILE A 141 16.65 -12.18 -6.62
CA ILE A 141 17.96 -12.80 -6.41
C ILE A 141 18.03 -14.15 -7.15
N GLN A 142 17.00 -14.99 -7.03
CA GLN A 142 16.93 -16.27 -7.73
C GLN A 142 16.94 -16.09 -9.26
N LYS A 143 16.18 -15.14 -9.80
CA LYS A 143 16.18 -14.82 -11.24
C LYS A 143 17.52 -14.27 -11.75
N LYS A 144 18.29 -13.59 -10.90
CA LYS A 144 19.65 -13.16 -11.24
C LYS A 144 20.61 -14.35 -11.28
N LYS A 145 20.56 -15.25 -10.29
CA LYS A 145 21.36 -16.48 -10.28
C LYS A 145 21.08 -17.35 -11.51
N SER A 146 19.81 -17.52 -11.88
CA SER A 146 19.44 -18.31 -13.07
C SER A 146 19.89 -17.69 -14.40
N LYS A 147 20.08 -16.37 -14.46
CA LYS A 147 20.60 -15.68 -15.66
C LYS A 147 22.12 -15.62 -15.70
N GLY A 148 22.78 -15.52 -14.55
CA GLY A 148 24.24 -15.55 -14.44
C GLY A 148 24.85 -16.94 -14.65
N ASN A 149 24.10 -18.01 -14.41
CA ASN A 149 24.53 -19.39 -14.71
C ASN A 149 24.34 -19.78 -16.20
N MET A 150 23.85 -18.85 -17.04
CA MET A 150 23.59 -19.06 -18.46
C MET A 150 24.48 -18.14 -19.33
N SER A 151 25.58 -17.64 -18.76
CA SER A 151 26.56 -16.75 -19.37
C SER A 151 27.96 -17.28 -19.13
#